data_AF-A0A8J2ANA7-F1
#
_entry.id   AF-A0A8J2ANA7-F1
#
_cell.length_a   1.000
_cell.length_b   1.000
_cell.length_c   1.000
_cell.angle_alpha   90.00
_cell.angle_beta   90.00
_cell.angle_gamma   90.00
#
_symmetry.space_group_name_H-M   'P 1'
#
loop_
_entity.id
_entity.type
_entity.pdbx_description
1 polymer ?
#
loop_
_entity_poly.entity_id
_entity_poly.type
_entity_poly.pdbx_seq_one_letter_code
_entity_poly.pdbx_strand_id
1 'polypeptide(L)'
;MSSSTGLTNLFSTTVDNRFFTTTIDEALSCQPLADADAMKEKFARLLEKCACAAPACQHPDDVDAVKKSLSAVLEHPQAGFWRHTWKLKGSSSSKYTLSGHSRSLERTGFVINELNIFLDAGVGWKVDTPNPEAILVTHGHIDHINALPMLLRCGPATPYVFVPRLHLNNVREMCRMTWSVKMPDASEASGVRRDVEIVPNLVLVGGQGCRGENNAEDGVGEASWKWFRKKSVPPVKEAGEDQSPDDGAGESRVIDDANLIPCVTKAVAKEPLDSMIQKNWVAAQPGLQYRLPANGGGGNKKGSKAGNTIVRTVHCYHKTGDVGYVLCEATQVQKGSTPEIDAELMGLRRLAKEDPKKHGKKCGQRIQELKKTGGLVNVEEVKPFLAYLLDTTVQVFGEGCEGCLKEMNDINSSSRSTSASCIFYAPASKARPLSGDIYEACLCRVPKSGSGGGPSNGVTLDLLHAQRELLFSCANIVIECTFLATGGMTEEDADREAVKRTHTSWGHLRKYVLGHPECTFVLVHFSRRYKDEQIKEYFVKEQMKWNYFTNVVLWLDSGIVDFAATAN
;
A
#
# COMPACT_ATOMS: atom_id res chain seq x y z
N MET A 1 19.00 38.39 53.36
CA MET A 1 20.11 39.27 52.95
C MET A 1 21.37 38.41 52.95
N SER A 2 21.58 37.61 51.90
CA SER A 2 22.22 37.93 50.60
C SER A 2 23.75 37.73 50.65
N SER A 3 24.21 36.57 50.20
CA SER A 3 25.55 36.38 49.65
C SER A 3 25.55 35.18 48.71
N SER A 4 25.15 35.42 47.45
CA SER A 4 25.33 34.50 46.33
C SER A 4 26.60 34.89 45.57
N THR A 5 27.64 34.08 45.72
CA THR A 5 28.76 33.93 44.78
C THR A 5 28.75 32.45 44.41
N GLY A 6 28.97 31.96 43.20
CA GLY A 6 29.36 32.48 41.91
C GLY A 6 29.68 31.21 41.11
N LEU A 7 29.22 31.10 39.87
CA LEU A 7 29.72 30.15 38.86
C LEU A 7 29.01 30.46 37.54
N THR A 8 29.58 31.41 36.81
CA THR A 8 29.34 31.62 35.38
C THR A 8 30.59 31.25 34.62
N ASN A 9 30.38 30.59 33.48
CA ASN A 9 31.29 30.30 32.36
C ASN A 9 31.67 28.82 32.20
N LEU A 10 31.01 28.17 31.24
CA LEU A 10 31.68 27.48 30.13
C LEU A 10 30.66 27.12 29.03
N PHE A 11 31.10 27.28 27.78
CA PHE A 11 30.43 27.01 26.49
C PHE A 11 29.60 28.15 25.87
N SER A 12 30.33 29.15 25.40
CA SER A 12 30.01 29.87 24.16
C SER A 12 30.56 29.05 22.98
N THR A 13 29.67 28.46 22.18
CA THR A 13 29.95 28.08 20.80
C THR A 13 28.89 28.74 19.94
N THR A 14 29.20 29.93 19.44
CA THR A 14 28.46 30.63 18.41
C THR A 14 28.53 29.81 17.12
N VAL A 15 27.45 29.10 16.80
CA VAL A 15 27.20 28.62 15.44
C VAL A 15 26.52 29.76 14.70
N ASP A 16 27.23 30.33 13.72
CA ASP A 16 26.79 31.46 12.90
C ASP A 16 25.65 31.02 11.97
N ASN A 17 24.40 31.17 12.44
CA ASN A 17 23.17 30.89 11.71
C ASN A 17 22.79 32.07 10.78
N ARG A 18 23.70 32.49 9.91
CA ARG A 18 23.49 33.59 8.94
C ARG A 18 23.23 33.13 7.51
N PHE A 19 22.50 32.03 7.35
CA PHE A 19 21.91 31.64 6.08
C PHE A 19 20.53 31.05 6.33
N PHE A 20 19.49 31.87 6.56
CA PHE A 20 18.06 31.53 6.37
C PHE A 20 17.14 32.66 6.86
N THR A 21 17.21 33.88 6.32
CA THR A 21 16.19 34.93 6.60
C THR A 21 15.93 35.90 5.45
N THR A 22 16.17 35.54 4.18
CA THR A 22 16.00 36.51 3.07
C THR A 22 15.07 36.09 1.93
N THR A 23 14.04 35.25 2.17
CA THR A 23 13.05 34.95 1.11
C THR A 23 11.62 34.60 1.58
N ILE A 24 11.23 34.85 2.84
CA ILE A 24 9.83 34.57 3.29
C ILE A 24 9.08 35.83 3.74
N ASP A 25 9.78 36.87 4.24
CA ASP A 25 9.09 38.09 4.70
C ASP A 25 8.58 38.98 3.56
N GLU A 26 9.09 38.85 2.33
CA GLU A 26 8.52 39.55 1.16
C GLU A 26 7.28 38.84 0.58
N ALA A 27 7.00 37.58 0.96
CA ALA A 27 5.88 36.81 0.43
C ALA A 27 4.64 36.78 1.34
N LEU A 28 4.75 37.28 2.58
CA LEU A 28 3.68 37.21 3.59
C LEU A 28 3.42 38.55 4.30
N SER A 29 3.67 39.68 3.64
CA SER A 29 3.07 40.94 4.10
C SER A 29 1.56 40.82 3.97
N CYS A 30 0.85 40.70 5.09
CA CYS A 30 -0.59 40.70 5.20
C CYS A 30 -1.19 42.04 4.74
N GLN A 31 -1.20 42.29 3.44
CA GLN A 31 -2.18 43.17 2.80
C GLN A 31 -3.45 42.34 2.60
N PRO A 32 -4.66 42.87 2.87
CA PRO A 32 -5.88 42.17 2.54
C PRO A 32 -5.86 41.77 1.06
N LEU A 33 -6.28 40.54 0.74
CA LEU A 33 -6.51 40.04 -0.62
C LEU A 33 -7.60 40.89 -1.30
N ALA A 34 -7.24 42.10 -1.73
CA ALA A 34 -8.18 43.09 -2.24
C ALA A 34 -8.35 43.04 -3.76
N ASP A 35 -7.60 42.19 -4.46
CA ASP A 35 -7.65 42.14 -5.91
C ASP A 35 -7.97 40.73 -6.42
N ALA A 36 -9.26 40.40 -6.34
CA ALA A 36 -9.81 39.22 -6.98
C ALA A 36 -9.55 39.23 -8.50
N ASP A 37 -9.37 40.41 -9.12
CA ASP A 37 -9.12 40.53 -10.55
C ASP A 37 -7.64 40.26 -10.89
N ALA A 38 -6.69 40.63 -10.02
CA ALA A 38 -5.29 40.17 -10.14
C ALA A 38 -5.15 38.65 -9.97
N MET A 39 -5.96 38.04 -9.09
CA MET A 39 -6.03 36.58 -9.00
C MET A 39 -6.62 35.97 -10.28
N LYS A 40 -7.73 36.52 -10.80
CA LYS A 40 -8.33 36.08 -12.07
C LYS A 40 -7.37 36.25 -13.25
N GLU A 41 -6.60 37.33 -13.32
CA GLU A 41 -5.63 37.57 -14.39
C GLU A 41 -4.44 36.61 -14.29
N LYS A 42 -3.89 36.41 -13.09
CA LYS A 42 -2.87 35.38 -12.85
C LYS A 42 -3.39 33.98 -13.19
N PHE A 43 -4.69 33.72 -12.95
CA PHE A 43 -5.36 32.47 -13.33
C PHE A 43 -5.60 32.33 -14.83
N ALA A 44 -6.00 33.40 -15.51
CA ALA A 44 -6.15 33.43 -16.96
C ALA A 44 -4.79 33.16 -17.65
N ARG A 45 -3.71 33.71 -17.11
CA ARG A 45 -2.34 33.41 -17.55
C ARG A 45 -1.90 31.99 -17.22
N LEU A 46 -2.38 31.41 -16.10
CA LEU A 46 -2.17 29.99 -15.79
C LEU A 46 -2.97 29.09 -16.72
N LEU A 47 -4.18 29.47 -17.12
CA LEU A 47 -5.00 28.77 -18.12
C LEU A 47 -4.33 28.75 -19.49
N GLU A 48 -3.77 29.87 -19.94
CA GLU A 48 -2.97 29.93 -21.17
C GLU A 48 -1.70 29.08 -21.09
N LYS A 49 -1.10 28.95 -19.90
CA LYS A 49 0.11 28.13 -19.67
C LYS A 49 -0.19 26.67 -19.34
N CYS A 50 -1.40 26.35 -18.89
CA CYS A 50 -1.89 25.00 -18.64
C CYS A 50 -2.38 24.34 -19.94
N ALA A 51 -1.81 24.74 -21.08
CA ALA A 51 -1.74 23.90 -22.25
C ALA A 51 -0.75 22.77 -21.95
N CYS A 52 -1.15 21.83 -21.09
CA CYS A 52 -0.46 20.56 -21.01
C CYS A 52 -0.71 19.82 -22.34
N ALA A 53 0.08 20.14 -23.37
CA ALA A 53 0.11 19.42 -24.65
C ALA A 53 0.67 17.99 -24.49
N ALA A 54 0.68 17.44 -23.26
CA ALA A 54 1.08 16.09 -22.97
C ALA A 54 -0.09 15.16 -23.34
N PRO A 55 0.09 14.20 -24.27
CA PRO A 55 -0.95 13.25 -24.68
C PRO A 55 -1.53 12.39 -23.54
N ALA A 56 -0.96 12.45 -22.34
CA ALA A 56 -1.29 11.62 -21.19
C ALA A 56 -2.35 12.24 -20.24
N CYS A 57 -2.59 13.55 -20.29
CA CYS A 57 -3.75 14.11 -19.60
C CYS A 57 -4.95 13.80 -20.48
N GLN A 58 -5.93 13.01 -20.03
CA GLN A 58 -7.00 12.49 -20.91
C GLN A 58 -7.96 13.55 -21.48
N HIS A 59 -7.71 14.84 -21.22
CA HIS A 59 -8.57 15.96 -21.58
C HIS A 59 -7.80 17.28 -21.85
N PRO A 60 -6.73 17.33 -22.67
CA PRO A 60 -6.06 18.61 -22.95
C PRO A 60 -6.95 19.54 -23.79
N ASP A 61 -7.84 18.94 -24.60
CA ASP A 61 -8.74 19.61 -25.52
C ASP A 61 -10.11 19.95 -24.88
N ASP A 62 -10.39 19.43 -23.68
CA ASP A 62 -11.63 19.72 -22.96
C ASP A 62 -11.43 20.93 -22.04
N VAL A 63 -11.47 22.10 -22.68
CA VAL A 63 -11.38 23.42 -22.02
C VAL A 63 -12.40 23.52 -20.87
N ASP A 64 -13.56 22.87 -20.98
CA ASP A 64 -14.60 22.91 -19.95
C ASP A 64 -14.23 22.05 -18.74
N ALA A 65 -13.61 20.89 -18.93
CA ALA A 65 -13.05 20.09 -17.83
C ALA A 65 -11.96 20.86 -17.06
N VAL A 66 -11.06 21.55 -17.77
CA VAL A 66 -10.02 22.39 -17.16
C VAL A 66 -10.64 23.56 -16.40
N LYS A 67 -11.59 24.30 -17.00
CA LYS A 67 -12.32 25.39 -16.33
C LYS A 67 -13.05 24.90 -15.08
N LYS A 68 -13.72 23.75 -15.15
CA LYS A 68 -14.43 23.16 -14.01
C LYS A 68 -13.47 22.76 -12.89
N SER A 69 -12.34 22.14 -13.23
CA SER A 69 -11.28 21.81 -12.27
C SER A 69 -10.78 23.06 -11.57
N LEU A 70 -10.48 24.11 -12.34
CA LEU A 70 -9.97 25.38 -11.84
C LEU A 70 -10.98 26.15 -10.98
N SER A 71 -12.26 26.18 -11.38
CA SER A 71 -13.35 26.72 -10.54
C SER A 71 -13.44 25.96 -9.23
N ALA A 72 -13.33 24.63 -9.28
CA ALA A 72 -13.32 23.80 -8.08
C ALA A 72 -12.08 24.08 -7.20
N VAL A 73 -10.90 24.38 -7.76
CA VAL A 73 -9.72 24.81 -6.98
C VAL A 73 -9.95 26.18 -6.33
N LEU A 74 -10.57 27.12 -7.05
CA LEU A 74 -10.88 28.45 -6.51
C LEU A 74 -11.88 28.37 -5.36
N GLU A 75 -12.93 27.56 -5.50
CA GLU A 75 -13.93 27.33 -4.46
C GLU A 75 -13.38 26.45 -3.32
N HIS A 76 -12.53 25.49 -3.65
CA HIS A 76 -11.97 24.49 -2.75
C HIS A 76 -10.48 24.26 -3.08
N PRO A 77 -9.53 24.98 -2.44
CA PRO A 77 -8.10 24.85 -2.74
C PRO A 77 -7.55 23.42 -2.70
N GLN A 78 -8.15 22.53 -1.89
CA GLN A 78 -7.80 21.11 -1.84
C GLN A 78 -8.17 20.31 -3.10
N ALA A 79 -9.12 20.77 -3.90
CA ALA A 79 -9.47 20.16 -5.19
C ALA A 79 -8.26 20.14 -6.15
N GLY A 80 -7.30 21.06 -5.95
CA GLY A 80 -6.07 21.09 -6.71
C GLY A 80 -5.26 19.80 -6.58
N PHE A 81 -5.33 19.09 -5.45
CA PHE A 81 -4.63 17.82 -5.26
C PHE A 81 -5.27 16.66 -6.03
N TRP A 82 -6.49 16.83 -6.55
CA TRP A 82 -7.23 15.81 -7.29
C TRP A 82 -7.28 16.08 -8.80
N ARG A 83 -6.50 17.05 -9.29
CA ARG A 83 -6.49 17.48 -10.70
C ARG A 83 -5.95 16.43 -11.67
N HIS A 84 -5.07 15.55 -11.17
CA HIS A 84 -4.42 14.54 -11.99
C HIS A 84 -5.17 13.22 -11.87
N THR A 85 -5.46 12.62 -13.03
CA THR A 85 -6.06 11.30 -13.13
C THR A 85 -5.33 10.50 -14.21
N TRP A 86 -4.94 9.28 -13.88
CA TRP A 86 -4.22 8.37 -14.77
C TRP A 86 -4.91 7.01 -14.78
N LYS A 87 -5.06 6.42 -15.97
CA LYS A 87 -5.66 5.10 -16.14
C LYS A 87 -4.58 4.03 -15.97
N LEU A 88 -4.79 3.09 -15.05
CA LEU A 88 -3.84 2.02 -14.81
C LEU A 88 -3.64 1.18 -16.09
N LYS A 89 -2.41 0.75 -16.37
CA LYS A 89 -2.07 -0.07 -17.53
C LYS A 89 -2.24 -1.55 -17.24
N GLY A 90 -2.37 -2.37 -18.30
CA GLY A 90 -2.54 -3.83 -18.20
C GLY A 90 -3.99 -4.30 -18.28
N SER A 91 -4.19 -5.56 -18.69
CA SER A 91 -5.52 -6.10 -19.04
C SER A 91 -6.50 -6.13 -17.85
N SER A 92 -6.04 -6.51 -16.66
CA SER A 92 -6.88 -6.55 -15.45
C SER A 92 -7.09 -5.19 -14.80
N SER A 93 -6.12 -4.30 -14.92
CA SER A 93 -6.08 -2.99 -14.26
C SER A 93 -6.68 -1.85 -15.11
N SER A 94 -6.81 -2.02 -16.42
CA SER A 94 -7.28 -0.97 -17.35
C SER A 94 -8.67 -0.39 -17.05
N LYS A 95 -9.46 -1.02 -16.19
CA LYS A 95 -10.76 -0.49 -15.73
C LYS A 95 -10.65 0.45 -14.54
N TYR A 96 -9.44 0.64 -13.99
CA TYR A 96 -9.19 1.45 -12.81
C TYR A 96 -8.47 2.74 -13.18
N THR A 97 -8.82 3.80 -12.45
CA THR A 97 -8.18 5.11 -12.54
C THR A 97 -7.63 5.52 -11.18
N LEU A 98 -6.39 6.00 -11.19
CA LEU A 98 -5.71 6.58 -10.05
C LEU A 98 -5.84 8.10 -10.14
N SER A 99 -6.24 8.76 -9.06
CA SER A 99 -6.24 10.22 -8.95
C SER A 99 -5.56 10.64 -7.66
N GLY A 100 -4.88 11.79 -7.63
CA GLY A 100 -4.23 12.25 -6.40
C GLY A 100 -3.02 13.14 -6.60
N HIS A 101 -2.24 13.26 -5.53
CA HIS A 101 -1.05 14.09 -5.46
C HIS A 101 -0.02 13.41 -4.56
N SER A 102 1.26 13.58 -4.89
CA SER A 102 2.35 13.10 -4.05
C SER A 102 3.58 13.96 -4.21
N ARG A 103 4.00 14.52 -3.07
CA ARG A 103 5.22 15.30 -2.94
C ARG A 103 5.78 15.14 -1.53
N SER A 104 7.07 14.80 -1.45
CA SER A 104 7.75 14.54 -0.19
C SER A 104 7.69 15.74 0.75
N LEU A 105 7.38 15.53 2.04
CA LEU A 105 7.25 16.57 3.07
C LEU A 105 6.16 17.61 2.80
N GLU A 106 5.30 17.39 1.81
CA GLU A 106 4.14 18.23 1.53
C GLU A 106 2.88 17.42 1.81
N ARG A 107 2.46 16.58 0.86
CA ARG A 107 1.31 15.69 0.97
C ARG A 107 1.46 14.54 -0.01
N THR A 108 1.04 13.35 0.42
CA THR A 108 0.84 12.21 -0.46
C THR A 108 -0.51 11.56 -0.17
N GLY A 109 -1.28 11.36 -1.22
CA GLY A 109 -2.58 10.72 -1.15
C GLY A 109 -3.14 10.49 -2.54
N PHE A 110 -3.61 9.27 -2.78
CA PHE A 110 -4.28 8.87 -4.01
C PHE A 110 -5.60 8.18 -3.72
N VAL A 111 -6.43 8.07 -4.73
CA VAL A 111 -7.65 7.27 -4.72
C VAL A 111 -7.73 6.44 -5.99
N ILE A 112 -8.18 5.19 -5.85
CA ILE A 112 -8.61 4.35 -6.97
C ILE A 112 -10.12 4.56 -7.12
N ASN A 113 -10.53 5.35 -8.10
CA ASN A 113 -11.88 5.91 -8.14
C ASN A 113 -12.99 4.84 -8.14
N GLU A 114 -12.82 3.78 -8.92
CA GLU A 114 -13.85 2.75 -9.11
C GLU A 114 -13.93 1.77 -7.92
N LEU A 115 -12.89 1.72 -7.09
CA LEU A 115 -12.87 0.93 -5.85
C LEU A 115 -13.15 1.80 -4.63
N ASN A 116 -13.04 3.13 -4.76
CA ASN A 116 -13.15 4.08 -3.67
C ASN A 116 -12.20 3.72 -2.50
N ILE A 117 -10.97 3.34 -2.87
CA ILE A 117 -9.88 3.00 -1.95
C ILE A 117 -8.86 4.13 -1.99
N PHE A 118 -8.56 4.69 -0.82
CA PHE A 118 -7.51 5.69 -0.66
C PHE A 118 -6.17 5.02 -0.38
N LEU A 119 -5.12 5.51 -1.03
CA LEU A 119 -3.73 5.13 -0.80
C LEU A 119 -3.06 6.32 -0.13
N ASP A 120 -2.72 6.17 1.15
CA ASP A 120 -2.47 7.25 2.09
C ASP A 120 -3.61 8.27 2.24
N ALA A 121 -3.43 9.18 3.20
CA ALA A 121 -4.39 10.17 3.64
C ALA A 121 -3.72 11.52 3.91
N GLY A 122 -2.67 11.87 3.15
CA GLY A 122 -2.06 13.20 3.18
C GLY A 122 -2.93 14.26 2.52
N VAL A 123 -3.73 13.84 1.54
CA VAL A 123 -4.66 14.68 0.78
C VAL A 123 -6.08 14.50 1.31
N GLY A 124 -6.78 15.62 1.52
CA GLY A 124 -8.15 15.66 2.00
C GLY A 124 -9.18 15.33 0.95
N TRP A 125 -10.45 15.47 1.27
CA TRP A 125 -11.57 14.92 0.51
C TRP A 125 -11.56 15.21 -1.00
N LYS A 126 -11.97 14.21 -1.79
CA LYS A 126 -12.33 14.36 -3.21
C LYS A 126 -13.85 14.45 -3.33
N VAL A 127 -14.35 15.52 -3.94
CA VAL A 127 -15.77 15.94 -3.86
C VAL A 127 -16.79 14.87 -4.31
N ASP A 128 -16.39 13.99 -5.22
CA ASP A 128 -17.21 12.90 -5.76
C ASP A 128 -17.13 11.59 -4.92
N THR A 129 -16.30 11.59 -3.88
CA THR A 129 -15.89 10.37 -3.17
C THR A 129 -16.07 10.53 -1.64
N PRO A 130 -17.30 10.75 -1.12
CA PRO A 130 -17.58 11.07 0.29
C PRO A 130 -17.29 9.97 1.31
N ASN A 131 -17.17 8.72 0.88
CA ASN A 131 -17.30 7.57 1.76
C ASN A 131 -16.30 6.48 1.38
N PRO A 132 -15.01 6.60 1.72
CA PRO A 132 -14.01 5.59 1.36
C PRO A 132 -14.43 4.18 1.79
N GLU A 133 -14.17 3.20 0.93
CA GLU A 133 -14.32 1.77 1.23
C GLU A 133 -13.16 1.32 2.14
N ALA A 134 -11.95 1.74 1.78
CA ALA A 134 -10.74 1.52 2.58
C ALA A 134 -9.77 2.70 2.44
N ILE A 135 -8.93 2.88 3.45
CA ILE A 135 -7.82 3.84 3.49
C ILE A 135 -6.57 3.05 3.86
N LEU A 136 -5.57 3.04 2.98
CA LEU A 136 -4.35 2.25 3.11
C LEU A 136 -3.17 3.15 3.44
N VAL A 137 -2.85 3.30 4.72
CA VAL A 137 -1.75 4.17 5.19
C VAL A 137 -0.44 3.38 5.17
N THR A 138 0.56 3.86 4.45
CA THR A 138 1.88 3.21 4.33
C THR A 138 2.72 3.38 5.59
N HIS A 139 2.71 4.57 6.19
CA HIS A 139 3.43 4.89 7.43
C HIS A 139 2.90 6.17 8.11
N GLY A 140 3.46 6.51 9.27
CA GLY A 140 2.92 7.52 10.19
C GLY A 140 3.38 8.96 10.00
N HIS A 141 4.10 9.30 8.93
CA HIS A 141 4.52 10.69 8.71
C HIS A 141 3.34 11.58 8.32
N ILE A 142 3.43 12.86 8.71
CA ILE A 142 2.31 13.78 8.61
C ILE A 142 1.87 14.00 7.15
N ASP A 143 2.80 14.06 6.21
CA ASP A 143 2.50 14.17 4.78
C ASP A 143 1.73 12.97 4.22
N HIS A 144 1.64 11.83 4.94
CA HIS A 144 0.84 10.67 4.56
C HIS A 144 -0.47 10.52 5.35
N ILE A 145 -0.64 11.19 6.50
CA ILE A 145 -1.82 11.00 7.38
C ILE A 145 -2.54 12.28 7.77
N ASN A 146 -2.05 13.47 7.39
CA ASN A 146 -2.58 14.75 7.86
C ASN A 146 -4.09 14.92 7.63
N ALA A 147 -4.62 14.41 6.53
CA ALA A 147 -6.03 14.50 6.21
C ALA A 147 -6.87 13.31 6.71
N LEU A 148 -6.24 12.28 7.29
CA LEU A 148 -6.93 11.11 7.83
C LEU A 148 -8.03 11.48 8.84
N PRO A 149 -7.80 12.37 9.84
CA PRO A 149 -8.85 12.74 10.77
C PRO A 149 -10.07 13.34 10.07
N MET A 150 -9.89 14.07 8.96
CA MET A 150 -10.98 14.64 8.16
C MET A 150 -11.71 13.58 7.34
N LEU A 151 -10.98 12.71 6.64
CA LEU A 151 -11.56 11.62 5.84
C LEU A 151 -12.45 10.69 6.69
N LEU A 152 -12.08 10.45 7.96
CA LEU A 152 -12.86 9.64 8.88
C LEU A 152 -14.15 10.32 9.40
N ARG A 153 -14.29 11.65 9.23
CA ARG A 153 -15.49 12.40 9.65
C ARG A 153 -16.60 12.39 8.63
N CYS A 154 -16.26 12.16 7.36
CA CYS A 154 -17.18 12.39 6.27
C CYS A 154 -18.12 11.20 6.09
N GLY A 155 -19.40 11.44 6.37
CA GLY A 155 -20.49 10.52 6.07
C GLY A 155 -20.69 9.37 7.06
N PRO A 156 -21.75 8.56 6.85
CA PRO A 156 -22.08 7.41 7.69
C PRO A 156 -21.14 6.22 7.46
N ALA A 157 -20.21 6.30 6.52
CA ALA A 157 -19.35 5.19 6.17
C ALA A 157 -18.34 4.84 7.26
N THR A 158 -18.03 3.55 7.34
CA THR A 158 -17.07 2.96 8.28
C THR A 158 -15.93 2.32 7.48
N PRO A 159 -15.04 3.13 6.86
CA PRO A 159 -13.94 2.61 6.07
C PRO A 159 -13.08 1.63 6.85
N TYR A 160 -12.48 0.68 6.14
CA TYR A 160 -11.37 -0.12 6.65
C TYR A 160 -10.09 0.70 6.61
N VAL A 161 -9.51 0.98 7.76
CA VAL A 161 -8.32 1.85 7.90
C VAL A 161 -7.11 0.98 8.21
N PHE A 162 -6.29 0.73 7.20
CA PHE A 162 -5.05 -0.02 7.34
C PHE A 162 -3.96 0.93 7.76
N VAL A 163 -3.26 0.58 8.84
CA VAL A 163 -2.13 1.35 9.39
C VAL A 163 -1.06 0.35 9.79
N PRO A 164 0.24 0.64 9.60
CA PRO A 164 1.29 -0.25 10.10
C PRO A 164 1.07 -0.55 11.56
N ARG A 165 1.21 -1.82 11.92
CA ARG A 165 0.96 -2.34 13.27
C ARG A 165 1.61 -1.49 14.36
N LEU A 166 2.84 -1.03 14.11
CA LEU A 166 3.62 -0.22 15.04
C LEU A 166 3.07 1.20 15.26
N HIS A 167 2.33 1.74 14.29
CA HIS A 167 1.76 3.09 14.35
C HIS A 167 0.27 3.11 14.66
N LEU A 168 -0.40 1.95 14.68
CA LEU A 168 -1.85 1.83 14.79
C LEU A 168 -2.44 2.65 15.95
N ASN A 169 -1.91 2.46 17.17
CA ASN A 169 -2.41 3.17 18.36
C ASN A 169 -2.13 4.67 18.29
N ASN A 170 -0.96 5.08 17.79
CA ASN A 170 -0.60 6.50 17.69
C ASN A 170 -1.44 7.24 16.64
N VAL A 171 -1.69 6.62 15.49
CA VAL A 171 -2.54 7.18 14.43
C VAL A 171 -4.00 7.24 14.89
N ARG A 172 -4.52 6.19 15.53
CA ARG A 172 -5.87 6.21 16.12
C ARG A 172 -6.01 7.34 17.12
N GLU A 173 -5.03 7.49 18.01
CA GLU A 173 -5.02 8.53 19.04
C GLU A 173 -4.95 9.92 18.42
N MET A 174 -4.13 10.13 17.40
CA MET A 174 -4.08 11.39 16.64
C MET A 174 -5.46 11.75 16.07
N CYS A 175 -6.16 10.81 15.42
CA CYS A 175 -7.50 11.04 14.88
C CYS A 175 -8.52 11.39 15.98
N ARG A 176 -8.42 10.72 17.13
CA ARG A 176 -9.28 10.91 18.29
C ARG A 176 -9.04 12.27 18.97
N MET A 177 -7.80 12.65 19.19
CA MET A 177 -7.42 13.96 19.74
C MET A 177 -7.84 15.10 18.80
N THR A 178 -7.64 14.95 17.49
CA THR A 178 -8.11 15.95 16.52
C THR A 178 -9.63 16.15 16.60
N TRP A 179 -10.37 15.12 17.03
CA TRP A 179 -11.81 15.19 17.27
C TRP A 179 -12.18 15.93 18.57
N SER A 180 -11.46 15.68 19.66
CA SER A 180 -11.79 16.27 20.97
C SER A 180 -11.67 17.79 20.97
N VAL A 181 -10.85 18.39 20.09
CA VAL A 181 -10.69 19.86 19.95
C VAL A 181 -12.03 20.59 19.63
N LYS A 182 -13.05 19.88 19.14
CA LYS A 182 -14.38 20.48 18.90
C LYS A 182 -15.16 20.79 20.18
N MET A 183 -14.78 20.20 21.32
CA MET A 183 -15.54 20.31 22.57
C MET A 183 -14.97 21.45 23.42
N PRO A 184 -15.82 22.30 24.04
CA PRO A 184 -15.37 23.36 24.94
C PRO A 184 -14.53 22.85 26.12
N ASP A 185 -14.87 21.66 26.62
CA ASP A 185 -14.06 20.91 27.57
C ASP A 185 -13.68 19.56 26.94
N ALA A 186 -12.48 19.54 26.35
CA ALA A 186 -11.96 18.34 25.71
C ALA A 186 -11.42 17.33 26.72
N SER A 187 -11.32 17.64 28.01
CA SER A 187 -10.70 16.73 28.99
C SER A 187 -11.49 15.43 29.13
N GLU A 188 -12.82 15.51 29.22
CA GLU A 188 -13.70 14.33 29.25
C GLU A 188 -13.81 13.62 27.89
N ALA A 189 -13.94 14.39 26.79
CA ALA A 189 -14.09 13.86 25.43
C ALA A 189 -12.80 13.24 24.88
N SER A 190 -11.64 13.75 25.33
CA SER A 190 -10.34 13.17 25.06
C SER A 190 -10.08 11.93 25.90
N GLY A 191 -10.96 11.51 26.81
CA GLY A 191 -10.90 10.21 27.48
C GLY A 191 -9.51 9.80 28.00
N VAL A 192 -9.34 8.51 28.25
CA VAL A 192 -8.02 7.92 28.52
C VAL A 192 -7.59 7.20 27.25
N ARG A 193 -6.32 7.36 26.85
CA ARG A 193 -5.73 6.55 25.78
C ARG A 193 -5.95 5.07 26.10
N ARG A 194 -6.75 4.39 25.27
CA ARG A 194 -6.94 2.94 25.34
C ARG A 194 -6.31 2.33 24.12
N ASP A 195 -5.20 1.63 24.32
CA ASP A 195 -4.55 0.87 23.26
C ASP A 195 -5.44 -0.33 22.90
N VAL A 196 -5.62 -0.59 21.60
CA VAL A 196 -6.30 -1.82 21.19
C VAL A 196 -5.31 -2.95 21.37
N GLU A 197 -5.79 -4.05 21.94
CA GLU A 197 -5.00 -5.27 21.99
C GLU A 197 -4.77 -5.72 20.55
N ILE A 198 -3.52 -5.58 20.11
CA ILE A 198 -3.14 -6.10 18.82
C ILE A 198 -2.90 -7.58 19.03
N VAL A 199 -3.90 -8.39 18.65
CA VAL A 199 -3.82 -9.85 18.77
C VAL A 199 -2.43 -10.29 18.27
N PRO A 200 -1.63 -10.95 19.13
CA PRO A 200 -0.34 -11.50 18.72
C PRO A 200 -0.59 -12.32 17.46
N ASN A 201 0.31 -12.21 16.47
CA ASN A 201 0.14 -12.81 15.15
C ASN A 201 -0.73 -14.06 15.17
N LEU A 202 -1.77 -14.11 14.33
CA LEU A 202 -2.16 -15.41 13.79
C LEU A 202 -0.88 -15.91 13.16
N VAL A 203 -0.15 -16.76 13.90
CA VAL A 203 1.03 -17.44 13.41
C VAL A 203 0.55 -18.05 12.11
N LEU A 204 1.21 -17.67 11.01
CA LEU A 204 1.09 -18.41 9.77
C LEU A 204 1.56 -19.82 10.13
N VAL A 205 0.62 -20.67 10.54
CA VAL A 205 0.87 -22.09 10.73
C VAL A 205 1.22 -22.54 9.32
N GLY A 206 2.52 -22.64 9.04
CA GLY A 206 3.03 -23.16 7.79
C GLY A 206 2.28 -24.44 7.51
N GLY A 207 1.73 -24.55 6.30
CA GLY A 207 0.77 -25.58 5.93
C GLY A 207 1.19 -26.97 6.39
N GLN A 208 0.73 -27.39 7.56
CA GLN A 208 0.46 -28.80 7.80
C GLN A 208 -0.86 -29.03 7.08
N GLY A 209 -0.76 -29.64 5.91
CA GLY A 209 -1.92 -30.06 5.14
C GLY A 209 -2.96 -30.69 6.07
N CYS A 210 -4.21 -30.29 5.90
CA CYS A 210 -5.34 -30.81 6.63
C CYS A 210 -5.38 -32.34 6.45
N ARG A 211 -4.70 -33.09 7.33
CA ARG A 211 -5.01 -34.50 7.53
C ARG A 211 -6.32 -34.52 8.29
N GLY A 212 -7.33 -35.11 7.66
CA GLY A 212 -8.63 -35.36 8.27
C GLY A 212 -8.44 -35.98 9.66
N GLU A 213 -9.12 -35.40 10.63
CA GLU A 213 -9.24 -35.92 11.98
C GLU A 213 -9.92 -37.30 11.88
N ASN A 214 -9.11 -38.36 11.97
CA ASN A 214 -9.62 -39.66 12.38
C ASN A 214 -9.59 -39.69 13.92
N ASN A 215 -10.75 -40.00 14.48
CA ASN A 215 -10.99 -40.27 15.89
C ASN A 215 -9.85 -41.07 16.53
N ALA A 216 -9.28 -40.52 17.60
CA ALA A 216 -8.67 -41.30 18.65
C ALA A 216 -8.87 -40.55 19.98
N GLU A 217 -9.69 -41.14 20.82
CA GLU A 217 -9.80 -40.86 22.25
C GLU A 217 -8.41 -41.03 22.89
N ASP A 218 -7.97 -40.04 23.67
CA ASP A 218 -7.42 -40.24 25.02
C ASP A 218 -6.79 -38.95 25.58
N GLY A 219 -7.23 -38.58 26.79
CA GLY A 219 -6.27 -38.29 27.86
C GLY A 219 -5.84 -36.84 28.18
N VAL A 220 -6.67 -36.16 28.98
CA VAL A 220 -6.33 -35.31 30.15
C VAL A 220 -5.43 -34.06 29.95
N GLY A 221 -6.01 -32.89 30.28
CA GLY A 221 -5.27 -31.66 30.61
C GLY A 221 -6.18 -30.44 30.74
N GLU A 222 -6.94 -30.35 31.83
CA GLU A 222 -7.89 -29.26 32.14
C GLU A 222 -7.24 -27.87 32.16
N ALA A 223 -7.84 -26.91 31.44
CA ALA A 223 -7.86 -25.51 31.85
C ALA A 223 -9.25 -24.91 31.58
N SER A 224 -9.94 -24.67 32.69
CA SER A 224 -11.33 -24.22 32.83
C SER A 224 -11.60 -22.83 32.26
N TRP A 225 -12.60 -22.70 31.40
CA TRP A 225 -13.41 -21.48 31.27
C TRP A 225 -14.89 -21.83 31.26
N LYS A 226 -15.63 -21.24 32.20
CA LYS A 226 -16.98 -21.63 32.60
C LYS A 226 -17.92 -20.41 32.50
N TRP A 227 -19.07 -20.62 31.83
CA TRP A 227 -20.33 -19.82 31.78
C TRP A 227 -20.40 -18.66 30.75
N PHE A 228 -21.41 -18.56 29.86
CA PHE A 228 -22.87 -18.61 30.08
C PHE A 228 -23.64 -19.77 29.38
N ARG A 229 -24.49 -20.46 30.15
CA ARG A 229 -25.71 -21.22 29.77
C ARG A 229 -26.91 -20.33 30.17
N LYS A 230 -28.14 -20.38 29.67
CA LYS A 230 -28.93 -21.20 28.72
C LYS A 230 -30.27 -20.45 28.55
N LYS A 231 -30.97 -20.58 27.42
CA LYS A 231 -32.43 -20.85 27.45
C LYS A 231 -32.74 -21.93 26.42
N SER A 232 -33.53 -22.88 26.87
CA SER A 232 -33.79 -24.22 26.33
C SER A 232 -35.12 -24.29 25.57
N VAL A 233 -35.18 -25.16 24.57
CA VAL A 233 -36.40 -25.65 23.90
C VAL A 233 -36.30 -27.20 23.81
N PRO A 234 -37.40 -27.96 23.97
CA PRO A 234 -37.39 -29.40 24.30
C PRO A 234 -37.30 -30.32 23.07
N PRO A 235 -37.06 -31.64 23.26
CA PRO A 235 -36.81 -32.57 22.15
C PRO A 235 -38.13 -33.08 21.55
N VAL A 236 -38.11 -33.30 20.23
CA VAL A 236 -39.15 -34.06 19.52
C VAL A 236 -38.50 -35.30 18.89
N LYS A 237 -39.31 -36.36 18.89
CA LYS A 237 -39.03 -37.79 18.75
C LYS A 237 -38.46 -38.22 17.39
N GLU A 238 -37.73 -39.32 17.45
CA GLU A 238 -37.35 -40.20 16.34
C GLU A 238 -38.58 -40.80 15.64
N ALA A 239 -38.52 -40.87 14.30
CA ALA A 239 -38.95 -41.99 13.46
C ALA A 239 -38.77 -41.63 11.98
N GLY A 240 -38.21 -42.55 11.18
CA GLY A 240 -38.33 -42.52 9.73
C GLY A 240 -37.05 -42.88 8.99
N GLU A 241 -36.85 -44.18 8.75
CA GLU A 241 -36.04 -44.68 7.63
C GLU A 241 -36.63 -44.14 6.32
N ASP A 242 -35.79 -43.50 5.49
CA ASP A 242 -36.06 -43.44 4.05
C ASP A 242 -34.76 -43.38 3.25
N GLN A 243 -34.69 -44.23 2.23
CA GLN A 243 -33.55 -44.41 1.36
C GLN A 243 -33.49 -43.25 0.35
N SER A 244 -32.38 -42.53 0.30
CA SER A 244 -32.11 -41.55 -0.75
C SER A 244 -30.72 -41.78 -1.37
N PRO A 245 -30.55 -41.50 -2.68
CA PRO A 245 -29.40 -41.96 -3.44
C PRO A 245 -28.21 -41.01 -3.26
N ASP A 246 -27.07 -41.66 -3.04
CA ASP A 246 -25.68 -41.23 -3.19
C ASP A 246 -25.45 -39.88 -3.92
N ASP A 247 -25.53 -38.77 -3.17
CA ASP A 247 -24.98 -37.48 -3.57
C ASP A 247 -23.49 -37.49 -3.27
N GLY A 248 -22.69 -37.85 -4.29
CA GLY A 248 -21.24 -37.74 -4.28
C GLY A 248 -20.80 -36.29 -4.07
N ALA A 249 -20.62 -35.91 -2.81
CA ALA A 249 -19.93 -34.70 -2.41
C ALA A 249 -18.46 -34.81 -2.86
N GLY A 250 -18.18 -34.29 -4.06
CA GLY A 250 -16.82 -34.12 -4.55
C GLY A 250 -16.04 -33.25 -3.59
N GLU A 251 -15.10 -33.87 -2.88
CA GLU A 251 -14.07 -33.18 -2.12
C GLU A 251 -13.37 -32.17 -3.03
N SER A 252 -13.45 -30.89 -2.68
CA SER A 252 -12.68 -29.85 -3.34
C SER A 252 -11.20 -30.11 -3.04
N ARG A 253 -10.49 -30.74 -3.98
CA ARG A 253 -9.02 -30.77 -3.94
C ARG A 253 -8.50 -29.36 -4.17
N VAL A 254 -7.90 -28.79 -3.12
CA VAL A 254 -7.05 -27.60 -3.20
C VAL A 254 -5.78 -28.03 -3.93
N ILE A 255 -5.55 -27.48 -5.12
CA ILE A 255 -4.29 -27.66 -5.85
C ILE A 255 -3.24 -26.79 -5.15
N ASP A 256 -2.20 -27.43 -4.61
CA ASP A 256 -1.03 -26.81 -3.99
C ASP A 256 -0.26 -25.99 -5.02
N ASP A 257 -0.56 -24.69 -5.11
CA ASP A 257 0.38 -23.68 -5.58
C ASP A 257 0.98 -23.00 -4.34
N ALA A 258 2.29 -22.79 -4.35
CA ALA A 258 3.13 -22.28 -3.26
C ALA A 258 2.80 -20.84 -2.76
N ASN A 259 1.59 -20.35 -3.03
CA ASN A 259 1.13 -18.98 -2.82
C ASN A 259 -0.10 -18.85 -1.88
N LEU A 260 -0.51 -19.93 -1.22
CA LEU A 260 -1.64 -19.94 -0.29
C LEU A 260 -1.24 -19.46 1.11
N ILE A 261 -0.88 -18.18 1.22
CA ILE A 261 -0.98 -17.50 2.51
C ILE A 261 -2.47 -17.39 2.84
N PRO A 262 -2.97 -17.95 3.97
CA PRO A 262 -4.38 -17.92 4.32
C PRO A 262 -4.89 -16.48 4.38
N CYS A 263 -5.97 -16.17 3.67
CA CYS A 263 -6.61 -14.87 3.75
C CYS A 263 -7.23 -14.69 5.15
N VAL A 264 -6.83 -13.63 5.87
CA VAL A 264 -7.35 -13.34 7.20
C VAL A 264 -8.54 -12.40 7.06
N THR A 265 -9.70 -12.80 7.57
CA THR A 265 -10.91 -11.95 7.64
C THR A 265 -11.08 -11.27 9.00
N LYS A 266 -10.25 -11.64 10.00
CA LYS A 266 -10.36 -11.18 11.40
C LYS A 266 -9.14 -10.38 11.88
N ALA A 267 -8.60 -9.49 11.05
CA ALA A 267 -7.51 -8.57 11.44
C ALA A 267 -8.00 -7.21 11.96
N VAL A 268 -9.32 -7.07 12.17
CA VAL A 268 -9.94 -5.80 12.56
C VAL A 268 -9.91 -5.63 14.07
N ALA A 269 -9.18 -4.61 14.54
CA ALA A 269 -9.29 -4.14 15.91
C ALA A 269 -10.60 -3.33 16.03
N LYS A 270 -11.52 -3.81 16.88
CA LYS A 270 -12.75 -3.06 17.17
C LYS A 270 -12.45 -1.98 18.20
N GLU A 271 -12.96 -0.79 17.92
CA GLU A 271 -12.97 0.30 18.87
C GLU A 271 -13.81 -0.06 20.11
N PRO A 272 -13.42 0.41 21.30
CA PRO A 272 -14.30 0.41 22.45
C PRO A 272 -15.66 1.02 22.10
N LEU A 273 -16.75 0.45 22.62
CA LEU A 273 -18.12 0.89 22.30
C LEU A 273 -18.37 2.36 22.62
N ASP A 274 -17.61 2.93 23.58
CA ASP A 274 -17.65 4.32 24.00
C ASP A 274 -16.81 5.27 23.12
N SER A 275 -16.07 4.76 22.14
CA SER A 275 -15.33 5.58 21.18
C SER A 275 -16.29 6.29 20.23
N MET A 276 -16.15 7.61 20.09
CA MET A 276 -16.89 8.40 19.10
C MET A 276 -16.54 8.01 17.65
N ILE A 277 -15.42 7.32 17.44
CA ILE A 277 -14.93 6.90 16.13
C ILE A 277 -14.98 5.37 16.08
N GLN A 278 -16.14 4.79 15.78
CA GLN A 278 -16.25 3.34 15.55
C GLN A 278 -15.82 3.02 14.11
N LYS A 279 -14.52 2.81 13.89
CA LYS A 279 -13.96 2.50 12.57
C LYS A 279 -13.30 1.12 12.56
N ASN A 280 -13.18 0.56 11.36
CA ASN A 280 -12.62 -0.76 11.14
C ASN A 280 -11.10 -0.65 10.99
N TRP A 281 -10.38 -0.53 12.10
CA TRP A 281 -8.92 -0.41 12.10
C TRP A 281 -8.26 -1.75 11.82
N VAL A 282 -7.33 -1.80 10.88
CA VAL A 282 -6.59 -3.00 10.49
C VAL A 282 -5.10 -2.79 10.80
N ALA A 283 -4.55 -3.64 11.66
CA ALA A 283 -3.13 -3.65 11.99
C ALA A 283 -2.33 -4.27 10.83
N ALA A 284 -1.90 -3.45 9.88
CA ALA A 284 -1.15 -3.90 8.72
C ALA A 284 0.26 -4.33 9.12
N GLN A 285 0.68 -5.51 8.67
CA GLN A 285 2.02 -6.05 8.91
C GLN A 285 2.42 -6.89 7.70
N PRO A 286 3.71 -6.94 7.31
CA PRO A 286 4.14 -7.68 6.13
C PRO A 286 3.57 -9.10 6.08
N GLY A 287 3.08 -9.50 4.91
CA GLY A 287 2.45 -10.81 4.69
C GLY A 287 0.96 -10.89 5.07
N LEU A 288 0.35 -9.82 5.63
CA LEU A 288 -1.10 -9.78 5.80
C LEU A 288 -1.79 -9.84 4.43
N GLN A 289 -2.78 -10.73 4.32
CA GLN A 289 -3.74 -10.78 3.22
C GLN A 289 -5.15 -10.60 3.78
N TYR A 290 -5.85 -9.54 3.34
CA TYR A 290 -7.17 -9.17 3.82
C TYR A 290 -8.14 -8.97 2.67
N ARG A 291 -9.28 -9.67 2.69
CA ARG A 291 -10.36 -9.43 1.72
C ARG A 291 -11.28 -8.32 2.22
N LEU A 292 -11.42 -7.26 1.44
CA LEU A 292 -12.42 -6.24 1.73
C LEU A 292 -13.83 -6.86 1.60
N PRO A 293 -14.71 -6.66 2.58
CA PRO A 293 -16.05 -7.21 2.48
C PRO A 293 -16.81 -6.54 1.33
N ALA A 294 -17.65 -7.33 0.64
CA ALA A 294 -18.69 -6.77 -0.20
C ALA A 294 -19.57 -5.90 0.68
N ASN A 295 -19.55 -4.59 0.45
CA ASN A 295 -20.12 -3.63 1.39
C ASN A 295 -21.61 -3.93 1.64
N GLY A 296 -21.91 -4.52 2.80
CA GLY A 296 -23.24 -4.99 3.20
C GLY A 296 -23.99 -4.02 4.11
N GLY A 297 -23.43 -2.84 4.39
CA GLY A 297 -23.97 -1.85 5.30
C GLY A 297 -24.73 -0.75 4.59
N GLY A 298 -26.06 -0.88 4.48
CA GLY A 298 -26.96 0.24 4.21
C GLY A 298 -27.40 0.39 2.75
N GLY A 299 -28.41 -0.38 2.36
CA GLY A 299 -29.28 -0.07 1.23
C GLY A 299 -28.75 -0.51 -0.14
N ASN A 300 -29.02 -1.77 -0.50
CA ASN A 300 -29.27 -2.29 -1.85
C ASN A 300 -28.47 -1.74 -3.06
N LYS A 301 -27.26 -1.19 -2.88
CA LYS A 301 -26.34 -0.89 -3.98
C LYS A 301 -25.71 -2.20 -4.43
N LYS A 302 -26.47 -3.00 -5.19
CA LYS A 302 -25.91 -4.07 -6.04
C LYS A 302 -24.81 -3.43 -6.89
N GLY A 303 -23.55 -3.72 -6.59
CA GLY A 303 -22.43 -3.34 -7.45
C GLY A 303 -21.18 -2.74 -6.79
N SER A 304 -21.01 -2.74 -5.45
CA SER A 304 -19.70 -2.36 -4.90
C SER A 304 -18.63 -3.38 -5.34
N LYS A 305 -17.74 -2.94 -6.24
CA LYS A 305 -16.64 -3.76 -6.79
C LYS A 305 -15.58 -4.10 -5.73
N ALA A 306 -15.58 -3.41 -4.59
CA ALA A 306 -14.60 -3.61 -3.51
C ALA A 306 -14.68 -5.00 -2.87
N GLY A 307 -15.83 -5.69 -2.93
CA GLY A 307 -15.97 -7.03 -2.33
C GLY A 307 -15.11 -8.12 -2.94
N ASN A 308 -14.59 -7.88 -4.16
CA ASN A 308 -13.65 -8.76 -4.83
C ASN A 308 -12.20 -8.31 -4.65
N THR A 309 -11.95 -7.24 -3.91
CA THR A 309 -10.61 -6.71 -3.71
C THR A 309 -9.94 -7.37 -2.51
N ILE A 310 -8.74 -7.88 -2.72
CA ILE A 310 -7.85 -8.38 -1.66
C ILE A 310 -6.69 -7.39 -1.51
N VAL A 311 -6.46 -6.96 -0.28
CA VAL A 311 -5.32 -6.13 0.11
C VAL A 311 -4.26 -7.06 0.69
N ARG A 312 -3.13 -7.18 0.00
CA ARG A 312 -1.91 -7.80 0.51
C ARG A 312 -0.97 -6.71 1.00
N THR A 313 -0.16 -7.03 2.00
CA THR A 313 0.85 -6.11 2.53
C THR A 313 2.23 -6.72 2.34
N VAL A 314 3.18 -5.87 1.99
CA VAL A 314 4.58 -6.23 1.76
C VAL A 314 5.46 -5.45 2.72
N HIS A 315 6.64 -5.98 3.00
CA HIS A 315 7.64 -5.30 3.80
C HIS A 315 8.27 -4.16 3.00
N CYS A 316 8.22 -2.95 3.55
CA CYS A 316 9.00 -1.81 3.11
C CYS A 316 10.13 -1.53 4.10
N TYR A 317 11.05 -0.65 3.72
CA TYR A 317 12.28 -0.38 4.45
C TYR A 317 12.40 1.11 4.73
N HIS A 318 11.84 1.54 5.86
CA HIS A 318 11.92 2.90 6.35
C HIS A 318 12.41 2.99 7.80
N LYS A 319 12.82 4.18 8.25
CA LYS A 319 13.18 4.45 9.65
C LYS A 319 12.03 4.22 10.63
N THR A 320 10.81 4.40 10.16
CA THR A 320 9.60 4.16 10.96
C THR A 320 8.92 2.91 10.42
N GLY A 321 8.18 2.19 11.27
CA GLY A 321 7.47 0.99 10.83
C GLY A 321 6.55 1.27 9.63
N ASP A 322 6.83 0.62 8.51
CA ASP A 322 6.18 0.89 7.24
C ASP A 322 5.71 -0.42 6.58
N VAL A 323 4.72 -0.29 5.70
CA VAL A 323 4.26 -1.38 4.84
C VAL A 323 3.95 -0.85 3.45
N GLY A 324 4.19 -1.68 2.45
CA GLY A 324 3.65 -1.49 1.11
C GLY A 324 2.34 -2.25 0.95
N TYR A 325 1.56 -1.88 -0.04
CA TYR A 325 0.30 -2.54 -0.37
C TYR A 325 0.32 -3.12 -1.77
N VAL A 326 -0.22 -4.33 -1.93
CA VAL A 326 -0.51 -4.93 -3.22
C VAL A 326 -2.00 -5.20 -3.28
N LEU A 327 -2.66 -4.60 -4.26
CA LEU A 327 -4.08 -4.81 -4.51
C LEU A 327 -4.26 -5.91 -5.55
N CYS A 328 -5.12 -6.85 -5.20
CA CYS A 328 -5.48 -7.98 -6.05
C CYS A 328 -6.98 -7.99 -6.28
N GLU A 329 -7.39 -8.48 -7.45
CA GLU A 329 -8.77 -8.78 -7.76
C GLU A 329 -8.99 -10.29 -7.70
N ALA A 330 -9.94 -10.71 -6.87
CA ALA A 330 -10.44 -12.07 -6.82
C ALA A 330 -11.57 -12.25 -7.84
N THR A 331 -11.41 -13.20 -8.74
CA THR A 331 -12.43 -13.56 -9.73
C THR A 331 -12.70 -15.06 -9.67
N GLN A 332 -13.97 -15.43 -9.79
CA GLN A 332 -14.35 -16.85 -9.89
C GLN A 332 -14.19 -17.28 -11.35
N VAL A 333 -13.25 -18.18 -11.60
CA VAL A 333 -12.97 -18.73 -12.92
C VAL A 333 -13.30 -20.21 -12.94
N GLN A 334 -13.82 -20.68 -14.08
CA GLN A 334 -13.94 -22.12 -14.32
C GLN A 334 -12.62 -22.64 -14.87
N LYS A 335 -12.04 -23.63 -14.19
CA LYS A 335 -10.87 -24.40 -14.60
C LYS A 335 -11.24 -25.88 -14.77
N GLY A 336 -10.45 -26.60 -15.56
CA GLY A 336 -10.54 -28.06 -15.60
C GLY A 336 -10.12 -28.67 -14.26
N SER A 337 -10.79 -29.75 -13.86
CA SER A 337 -10.46 -30.54 -12.67
C SER A 337 -9.13 -31.30 -12.80
N THR A 338 -8.66 -31.50 -14.03
CA THR A 338 -7.33 -32.03 -14.37
C THR A 338 -6.66 -31.14 -15.42
N PRO A 339 -5.31 -31.20 -15.55
CA PRO A 339 -4.58 -30.45 -16.59
C PRO A 339 -5.08 -30.72 -18.01
N GLU A 340 -5.52 -31.95 -18.31
CA GLU A 340 -6.04 -32.34 -19.63
C GLU A 340 -7.39 -31.67 -19.90
N ILE A 341 -8.28 -31.64 -18.91
CA ILE A 341 -9.58 -30.98 -19.03
C ILE A 341 -9.39 -29.45 -19.09
N ASP A 342 -8.41 -28.90 -18.37
CA ASP A 342 -8.12 -27.47 -18.42
C ASP A 342 -7.54 -27.07 -19.79
N ALA A 343 -6.65 -27.89 -20.36
CA ALA A 343 -6.17 -27.72 -21.72
C ALA A 343 -7.30 -27.84 -22.75
N GLU A 344 -8.23 -28.79 -22.58
CA GLU A 344 -9.43 -28.91 -23.41
C GLU A 344 -10.30 -27.65 -23.31
N LEU A 345 -10.58 -27.17 -22.09
CA LEU A 345 -11.35 -25.95 -21.84
C LEU A 345 -10.71 -24.72 -22.49
N MET A 346 -9.39 -24.55 -22.37
CA MET A 346 -8.64 -23.48 -23.03
C MET A 346 -8.75 -23.58 -24.55
N GLY A 347 -8.63 -24.78 -25.12
CA GLY A 347 -8.81 -25.04 -26.55
C GLY A 347 -10.21 -24.67 -27.05
N LEU A 348 -11.25 -25.05 -26.30
CA LEU A 348 -12.65 -24.72 -26.61
C LEU A 348 -12.91 -23.21 -26.55
N ARG A 349 -12.38 -22.51 -25.54
CA ARG A 349 -12.49 -21.05 -25.43
C ARG A 349 -11.79 -20.34 -26.58
N ARG A 350 -10.62 -20.82 -27.00
CA ARG A 350 -9.88 -20.28 -28.15
C ARG A 350 -10.66 -20.46 -29.46
N LEU A 351 -11.13 -21.68 -29.75
CA LEU A 351 -11.93 -21.96 -30.96
C LEU A 351 -13.23 -21.14 -31.02
N ALA A 352 -13.91 -20.99 -29.87
CA ALA A 352 -15.11 -20.17 -29.78
C ALA A 352 -14.85 -18.68 -30.02
N LYS A 353 -13.66 -18.18 -29.68
CA LYS A 353 -13.25 -16.79 -29.92
C LYS A 353 -12.85 -16.54 -31.38
N GLU A 354 -12.22 -17.52 -32.03
CA GLU A 354 -11.76 -17.43 -33.43
C GLU A 354 -12.94 -17.38 -34.42
N ASP A 355 -13.93 -18.27 -34.29
CA ASP A 355 -15.15 -18.24 -35.12
C ASP A 355 -16.39 -18.56 -34.26
N PRO A 356 -17.00 -17.52 -33.63
CA PRO A 356 -18.18 -17.69 -32.78
C PRO A 356 -19.37 -18.33 -33.50
N LYS A 357 -19.54 -18.07 -34.81
CA LYS A 357 -20.68 -18.57 -35.59
C LYS A 357 -20.55 -20.06 -35.85
N LYS A 358 -19.35 -20.52 -36.22
CA LYS A 358 -19.08 -21.92 -36.55
C LYS A 358 -18.88 -22.79 -35.33
N HIS A 359 -18.14 -22.31 -34.34
CA HIS A 359 -17.68 -23.12 -33.21
C HIS A 359 -18.42 -22.84 -31.90
N GLY A 360 -19.08 -21.69 -31.74
CA GLY A 360 -19.69 -21.28 -30.47
C GLY A 360 -20.69 -22.29 -29.90
N LYS A 361 -21.62 -22.80 -30.73
CA LYS A 361 -22.63 -23.78 -30.28
C LYS A 361 -21.99 -25.10 -29.82
N LYS A 362 -21.05 -25.65 -30.62
CA LYS A 362 -20.38 -26.92 -30.31
C LYS A 362 -19.49 -26.80 -29.06
N CYS A 363 -18.72 -25.71 -28.95
CA CYS A 363 -17.88 -25.46 -27.78
C CYS A 363 -18.72 -25.27 -26.52
N GLY A 364 -19.83 -24.52 -26.59
CA GLY A 364 -20.75 -24.34 -25.47
C GLY A 364 -21.37 -25.66 -25.00
N GLN A 365 -21.80 -26.53 -25.92
CA GLN A 365 -22.30 -27.87 -25.60
C GLN A 365 -21.25 -28.70 -24.87
N ARG A 366 -20.01 -28.72 -25.38
CA ARG A 366 -18.92 -29.48 -24.77
C ARG A 366 -18.53 -28.94 -23.38
N ILE A 367 -18.46 -27.62 -23.21
CA ILE A 367 -18.24 -27.00 -21.90
C ILE A 367 -19.36 -27.38 -20.91
N GLN A 368 -20.61 -27.44 -21.37
CA GLN A 368 -21.73 -27.86 -20.54
C GLN A 368 -21.65 -29.34 -20.15
N GLU A 369 -21.19 -30.22 -21.05
CA GLU A 369 -20.90 -31.63 -20.74
C GLU A 369 -19.78 -31.76 -19.70
N LEU A 370 -18.68 -31.03 -19.86
CA LEU A 370 -17.59 -30.99 -18.87
C LEU A 370 -18.10 -30.50 -17.50
N LYS A 371 -19.00 -29.52 -17.48
CA LYS A 371 -19.64 -29.06 -16.23
C LYS A 371 -20.53 -30.14 -15.60
N LYS A 372 -21.34 -30.84 -16.40
CA LYS A 372 -22.25 -31.90 -15.92
C LYS A 372 -21.51 -33.12 -15.38
N THR A 373 -20.35 -33.42 -15.95
CA THR A 373 -19.51 -34.56 -15.55
C THR A 373 -18.59 -34.25 -14.37
N GLY A 374 -18.69 -33.06 -13.76
CA GLY A 374 -17.78 -32.61 -12.70
C GLY A 374 -16.37 -32.31 -13.19
N GLY A 375 -16.15 -32.32 -14.51
CA GLY A 375 -14.86 -32.03 -15.14
C GLY A 375 -14.41 -30.58 -14.96
N LEU A 376 -15.32 -29.66 -14.64
CA LEU A 376 -15.01 -28.25 -14.36
C LEU A 376 -15.19 -27.92 -12.88
N VAL A 377 -14.21 -27.24 -12.30
CA VAL A 377 -14.24 -26.70 -10.95
C VAL A 377 -14.26 -25.18 -10.99
N ASN A 378 -15.01 -24.56 -10.08
CA ASN A 378 -14.90 -23.12 -9.85
C ASN A 378 -13.70 -22.90 -8.94
N VAL A 379 -12.71 -22.18 -9.45
CA VAL A 379 -11.51 -21.79 -8.71
C VAL A 379 -11.54 -20.29 -8.55
N GLU A 380 -11.21 -19.82 -7.36
CA GLU A 380 -10.97 -18.40 -7.16
C GLU A 380 -9.56 -18.05 -7.61
N GLU A 381 -9.46 -17.20 -8.63
CA GLU A 381 -8.18 -16.68 -9.10
C GLU A 381 -7.98 -15.27 -8.55
N VAL A 382 -6.84 -15.07 -7.88
CA VAL A 382 -6.45 -13.79 -7.28
C VAL A 382 -5.36 -13.18 -8.15
N LYS A 383 -5.68 -12.08 -8.83
CA LYS A 383 -4.77 -11.40 -9.75
C LYS A 383 -4.29 -10.06 -9.19
N PRO A 384 -3.00 -9.90 -8.87
CA PRO A 384 -2.40 -8.62 -8.51
C PRO A 384 -2.52 -7.61 -9.67
N PHE A 385 -2.81 -6.36 -9.37
CA PHE A 385 -2.95 -5.32 -10.41
C PHE A 385 -2.26 -3.99 -10.09
N LEU A 386 -1.96 -3.72 -8.81
CA LEU A 386 -1.27 -2.52 -8.37
C LEU A 386 -0.43 -2.82 -7.13
N ALA A 387 0.84 -2.45 -7.17
CA ALA A 387 1.68 -2.29 -5.98
C ALA A 387 1.82 -0.80 -5.63
N TYR A 388 1.76 -0.45 -4.35
CA TYR A 388 1.89 0.91 -3.82
C TYR A 388 2.92 0.92 -2.68
N LEU A 389 4.08 1.52 -2.95
CA LEU A 389 5.30 1.42 -2.15
C LEU A 389 5.91 2.81 -1.89
N LEU A 390 5.72 3.40 -0.70
CA LEU A 390 6.25 4.73 -0.39
C LEU A 390 7.22 4.72 0.79
N ASP A 391 8.03 5.78 0.87
CA ASP A 391 9.07 6.01 1.89
C ASP A 391 9.95 4.78 2.11
N THR A 392 10.28 4.06 1.05
CA THR A 392 10.98 2.77 1.12
C THR A 392 12.26 2.79 0.33
N THR A 393 13.17 1.86 0.62
CA THR A 393 14.34 1.64 -0.24
C THR A 393 14.04 0.57 -1.30
N VAL A 394 14.90 0.50 -2.32
CA VAL A 394 14.83 -0.55 -3.37
C VAL A 394 15.04 -1.98 -2.86
N GLN A 395 15.33 -2.16 -1.56
CA GLN A 395 15.38 -3.47 -0.92
C GLN A 395 14.04 -4.20 -0.98
N VAL A 396 12.94 -3.47 -1.15
CA VAL A 396 11.60 -4.03 -1.38
C VAL A 396 11.55 -5.00 -2.59
N PHE A 397 12.46 -4.85 -3.55
CA PHE A 397 12.63 -5.71 -4.73
C PHE A 397 13.80 -6.70 -4.63
N GLY A 398 14.60 -6.64 -3.57
CA GLY A 398 15.83 -7.41 -3.45
C GLY A 398 15.58 -8.86 -3.01
N GLU A 399 16.46 -9.76 -3.45
CA GLU A 399 16.53 -11.17 -3.00
C GLU A 399 17.41 -11.36 -1.76
N GLY A 400 17.75 -10.25 -1.07
CA GLY A 400 18.81 -10.23 -0.07
C GLY A 400 20.06 -9.51 -0.55
N CYS A 401 20.96 -9.15 0.38
CA CYS A 401 22.25 -8.58 0.00
C CYS A 401 23.21 -9.68 -0.43
N GLU A 402 24.02 -9.49 -1.47
CA GLU A 402 24.95 -10.54 -1.93
C GLU A 402 25.90 -11.04 -0.83
N GLY A 403 26.38 -10.14 0.04
CA GLY A 403 27.22 -10.52 1.19
C GLY A 403 26.48 -11.43 2.18
N CYS A 404 25.20 -11.13 2.38
CA CYS A 404 24.27 -11.86 3.23
C CYS A 404 24.02 -13.28 2.67
N LEU A 405 23.77 -13.36 1.37
CA LEU A 405 23.56 -14.63 0.66
C LEU A 405 24.81 -15.51 0.68
N LYS A 406 26.00 -14.90 0.52
CA LYS A 406 27.28 -15.62 0.63
C LYS A 406 27.52 -16.16 2.04
N GLU A 407 27.25 -15.36 3.08
CA GLU A 407 27.37 -15.81 4.49
C GLU A 407 26.36 -16.90 4.85
N MET A 408 25.13 -16.87 4.31
CA MET A 408 24.13 -17.93 4.54
C MET A 408 24.54 -19.26 3.92
N ASN A 409 25.15 -19.24 2.73
CA ASN A 409 25.60 -20.45 2.04
C ASN A 409 26.87 -21.05 2.67
N ASP A 410 27.64 -20.27 3.42
CA ASP A 410 28.86 -20.71 4.09
C ASP A 410 28.59 -21.20 5.52
N ILE A 411 27.77 -22.26 5.62
CA ILE A 411 27.27 -22.87 6.88
C ILE A 411 28.42 -23.31 7.82
N ASN A 412 29.63 -23.54 7.27
CA ASN A 412 30.80 -24.01 8.02
C ASN A 412 31.75 -22.88 8.47
N SER A 413 31.51 -21.62 8.10
CA SER A 413 32.37 -20.52 8.54
C SER A 413 32.01 -20.12 9.99
N SER A 414 32.77 -20.65 10.95
CA SER A 414 32.67 -20.29 12.37
C SER A 414 33.02 -18.80 12.64
N SER A 415 33.58 -18.10 11.65
CA SER A 415 33.84 -16.68 11.66
C SER A 415 32.82 -15.93 10.79
N ARG A 416 31.67 -15.55 11.35
CA ARG A 416 30.80 -14.51 10.76
C ARG A 416 31.50 -13.15 10.86
N SER A 417 32.45 -12.93 9.95
CA SER A 417 33.07 -11.63 9.71
C SER A 417 31.99 -10.72 9.15
N THR A 418 31.64 -9.66 9.87
CA THR A 418 30.72 -8.61 9.38
C THR A 418 31.27 -8.04 8.08
N SER A 419 30.79 -8.54 6.93
CA SER A 419 31.38 -8.11 5.66
C SER A 419 31.10 -6.61 5.47
N ALA A 420 32.18 -5.82 5.38
CA ALA A 420 32.10 -4.39 5.05
C ALA A 420 31.53 -4.14 3.65
N SER A 421 31.23 -5.20 2.89
CA SER A 421 30.62 -5.19 1.57
C SER A 421 29.09 -5.23 1.58
N CYS A 422 28.44 -5.34 2.75
CA CYS A 422 26.99 -5.15 2.82
C CYS A 422 26.69 -3.68 2.49
N ILE A 423 26.16 -3.42 1.30
CA ILE A 423 25.76 -2.07 0.85
C ILE A 423 24.67 -1.42 1.74
N PHE A 424 24.07 -2.20 2.65
CA PHE A 424 23.06 -1.76 3.61
C PHE A 424 23.65 -1.48 5.01
N TYR A 425 24.96 -1.52 5.14
CA TYR A 425 25.67 -1.20 6.37
C TYR A 425 25.82 0.33 6.50
N ALA A 426 25.14 0.93 7.48
CA ALA A 426 25.55 2.24 7.96
C ALA A 426 26.85 2.04 8.78
N PRO A 427 27.97 2.72 8.46
CA PRO A 427 29.15 2.66 9.30
C PRO A 427 28.76 3.16 10.68
N ALA A 428 28.92 2.30 11.70
CA ALA A 428 28.72 2.66 13.09
C ALA A 428 29.56 3.90 13.40
N SER A 429 28.92 5.08 13.40
CA SER A 429 29.59 6.28 13.87
C SER A 429 29.93 6.04 15.34
N LYS A 430 31.17 6.34 15.75
CA LYS A 430 31.74 6.01 17.07
C LYS A 430 31.04 6.67 18.28
N ALA A 431 29.88 7.29 18.10
CA ALA A 431 29.05 7.78 19.18
C ALA A 431 28.19 6.62 19.71
N ARG A 432 28.06 6.52 21.04
CA ARG A 432 27.32 5.44 21.70
C ARG A 432 25.94 5.26 21.04
N PRO A 433 25.52 4.01 20.76
CA PRO A 433 24.19 3.76 20.23
C PRO A 433 23.18 4.24 21.26
N LEU A 434 22.49 5.34 20.96
CA LEU A 434 21.20 5.57 21.59
C LEU A 434 20.31 4.40 21.16
N SER A 435 19.45 3.92 22.04
CA SER A 435 18.62 2.73 21.90
C SER A 435 17.54 2.81 20.81
N GLY A 436 17.88 3.35 19.63
CA GLY A 436 17.01 3.58 18.47
C GLY A 436 17.75 3.61 17.12
N ASP A 437 19.05 3.28 17.05
CA ASP A 437 19.77 3.11 15.78
C ASP A 437 19.43 1.76 15.12
N ILE A 438 18.17 1.62 14.67
CA ILE A 438 17.76 0.51 13.81
C ILE A 438 18.17 0.87 12.38
N TYR A 439 19.41 0.56 12.02
CA TYR A 439 19.77 0.23 10.64
C TYR A 439 20.32 -1.20 10.62
N GLU A 440 19.44 -2.15 10.88
CA GLU A 440 19.69 -3.59 10.65
C GLU A 440 18.97 -4.09 9.40
N ALA A 441 18.99 -3.33 8.29
CA ALA A 441 18.48 -3.82 7.00
C ALA A 441 19.49 -4.71 6.27
N CYS A 442 20.24 -5.50 7.03
CA CYS A 442 20.91 -6.69 6.55
C CYS A 442 20.02 -7.86 6.99
N LEU A 443 19.27 -8.45 6.06
CA LEU A 443 18.31 -9.54 6.30
C LEU A 443 18.90 -10.75 7.06
N CYS A 444 20.23 -10.84 7.18
CA CYS A 444 20.94 -11.87 7.96
C CYS A 444 21.04 -11.60 9.46
N ARG A 445 20.71 -10.40 9.94
CA ARG A 445 20.74 -10.08 11.38
C ARG A 445 19.34 -10.15 11.95
N VAL A 446 18.81 -11.36 12.05
CA VAL A 446 17.81 -11.62 13.08
C VAL A 446 18.57 -11.52 14.41
N PRO A 447 18.23 -10.61 15.33
CA PRO A 447 18.87 -10.58 16.63
C PRO A 447 18.75 -11.96 17.25
N LYS A 448 19.89 -12.61 17.56
CA LYS A 448 19.90 -13.79 18.41
C LYS A 448 19.25 -13.35 19.71
N SER A 449 18.01 -13.76 19.94
CA SER A 449 17.31 -13.52 21.20
C SER A 449 18.13 -14.20 22.30
N GLY A 450 19.03 -13.44 22.91
CA GLY A 450 19.54 -13.77 24.22
C GLY A 450 18.34 -13.88 25.15
N SER A 451 18.21 -15.03 25.81
CA SER A 451 17.11 -15.42 26.71
C SER A 451 15.74 -15.65 26.07
N GLY A 452 15.53 -16.90 25.60
CA GLY A 452 14.32 -17.70 25.79
C GLY A 452 12.95 -17.08 25.47
N GLY A 453 12.33 -17.57 24.38
CA GLY A 453 10.87 -17.69 24.32
C GLY A 453 10.17 -16.90 23.21
N GLY A 454 10.50 -17.17 21.95
CA GLY A 454 9.63 -16.83 20.83
C GLY A 454 10.34 -16.97 19.48
N PRO A 455 9.74 -17.62 18.46
CA PRO A 455 10.26 -17.53 17.10
C PRO A 455 10.29 -16.05 16.72
N SER A 456 11.48 -15.53 16.46
CA SER A 456 11.64 -14.20 15.89
C SER A 456 10.87 -14.16 14.58
N ASN A 457 9.91 -13.24 14.44
CA ASN A 457 9.18 -12.97 13.20
C ASN A 457 10.10 -12.32 12.13
N GLY A 458 11.31 -12.84 11.96
CA GLY A 458 12.24 -12.39 10.94
C GLY A 458 11.66 -12.70 9.56
N VAL A 459 11.83 -11.75 8.64
CA VAL A 459 11.51 -11.94 7.23
C VAL A 459 12.41 -13.06 6.70
N THR A 460 11.82 -14.17 6.23
CA THR A 460 12.56 -15.28 5.63
C THR A 460 12.97 -14.94 4.20
N LEU A 461 13.98 -15.62 3.67
CA LEU A 461 14.37 -15.48 2.26
C LEU A 461 13.20 -15.82 1.32
N ASP A 462 12.45 -16.88 1.64
CA ASP A 462 11.24 -17.26 0.89
C ASP A 462 10.18 -16.16 0.89
N LEU A 463 10.00 -15.45 2.01
CA LEU A 463 9.05 -14.33 2.09
C LEU A 463 9.51 -13.17 1.20
N LEU A 464 10.81 -12.91 1.10
CA LEU A 464 11.35 -11.88 0.19
C LEU A 464 11.18 -12.26 -1.27
N HIS A 465 11.45 -13.52 -1.62
CA HIS A 465 11.24 -14.02 -2.98
C HIS A 465 9.76 -13.94 -3.36
N ALA A 466 8.86 -14.44 -2.51
CA ALA A 466 7.42 -14.37 -2.71
C ALA A 466 6.93 -12.92 -2.81
N GLN A 467 7.47 -12.02 -1.99
CA GLN A 467 7.20 -10.58 -2.10
C GLN A 467 7.65 -10.01 -3.44
N ARG A 468 8.88 -10.31 -3.86
CA ARG A 468 9.43 -9.85 -5.14
C ARG A 468 8.58 -10.31 -6.31
N GLU A 469 8.23 -11.60 -6.35
CA GLU A 469 7.36 -12.18 -7.36
C GLU A 469 5.97 -11.52 -7.36
N LEU A 470 5.39 -11.32 -6.18
CA LEU A 470 4.12 -10.63 -6.02
C LEU A 470 4.17 -9.20 -6.59
N LEU A 471 5.24 -8.46 -6.31
CA LEU A 471 5.40 -7.08 -6.80
C LEU A 471 5.51 -7.02 -8.32
N PHE A 472 6.35 -7.87 -8.93
CA PHE A 472 6.53 -7.89 -10.39
C PHE A 472 5.39 -8.60 -11.14
N SER A 473 4.49 -9.30 -10.43
CA SER A 473 3.22 -9.76 -11.03
C SER A 473 2.21 -8.62 -11.26
N CYS A 474 2.43 -7.44 -10.66
CA CYS A 474 1.60 -6.26 -10.88
C CYS A 474 1.97 -5.57 -12.18
N ALA A 475 0.96 -5.23 -12.99
CA ALA A 475 1.15 -4.40 -14.18
C ALA A 475 1.56 -2.95 -13.85
N ASN A 476 1.24 -2.48 -12.65
CA ASN A 476 1.53 -1.12 -12.18
C ASN A 476 2.20 -1.15 -10.82
N ILE A 477 3.31 -0.42 -10.68
CA ILE A 477 4.05 -0.25 -9.44
C ILE A 477 4.17 1.25 -9.18
N VAL A 478 3.40 1.76 -8.22
CA VAL A 478 3.56 3.13 -7.72
C VAL A 478 4.64 3.08 -6.65
N ILE A 479 5.74 3.81 -6.88
CA ILE A 479 6.88 3.83 -5.97
C ILE A 479 7.48 5.22 -5.84
N GLU A 480 7.98 5.53 -4.64
CA GLU A 480 8.72 6.78 -4.45
C GLU A 480 10.03 6.84 -5.25
N CYS A 481 10.41 8.05 -5.64
CA CYS A 481 11.72 8.35 -6.22
C CYS A 481 12.19 9.72 -5.70
N THR A 482 12.55 9.76 -4.42
CA THR A 482 12.78 11.01 -3.69
C THR A 482 14.00 11.79 -4.20
N PHE A 483 15.08 11.09 -4.59
CA PHE A 483 16.37 11.69 -4.94
C PHE A 483 16.80 11.43 -6.39
N LEU A 484 17.32 12.47 -7.04
CA LEU A 484 17.75 12.49 -8.44
C LEU A 484 19.12 13.16 -8.58
N ALA A 485 19.91 12.69 -9.56
CA ALA A 485 21.21 13.26 -9.94
C ALA A 485 21.05 14.52 -10.82
N THR A 486 20.39 15.54 -10.26
CA THR A 486 20.12 16.83 -10.93
C THR A 486 20.28 17.98 -9.95
N GLY A 487 20.29 19.22 -10.45
CA GLY A 487 20.43 20.42 -9.61
C GLY A 487 21.79 20.50 -8.89
N GLY A 488 22.87 20.00 -9.51
CA GLY A 488 24.23 20.00 -8.95
C GLY A 488 24.57 18.77 -8.10
N MET A 489 23.63 17.83 -7.92
CA MET A 489 23.84 16.56 -7.25
C MET A 489 24.35 15.50 -8.24
N THR A 490 25.45 14.82 -7.92
CA THR A 490 25.91 13.64 -8.69
C THR A 490 25.03 12.41 -8.40
N GLU A 491 25.21 11.33 -9.17
CA GLU A 491 24.47 10.08 -8.95
C GLU A 491 24.84 9.45 -7.60
N GLU A 492 26.13 9.47 -7.26
CA GLU A 492 26.65 8.99 -5.98
C GLU A 492 26.15 9.83 -4.79
N ASP A 493 26.00 11.14 -4.98
CA ASP A 493 25.43 12.02 -3.95
C ASP A 493 23.94 11.74 -3.71
N ALA A 494 23.17 11.52 -4.78
CA ALA A 494 21.75 11.21 -4.72
C ALA A 494 21.52 9.86 -4.03
N ASP A 495 22.30 8.84 -4.41
CA ASP A 495 22.26 7.51 -3.80
C ASP A 495 22.65 7.55 -2.33
N ARG A 496 23.70 8.30 -1.97
CA ARG A 496 24.13 8.45 -0.57
C ARG A 496 23.09 9.17 0.29
N GLU A 497 22.45 10.21 -0.22
CA GLU A 497 21.38 10.89 0.53
C GLU A 497 20.14 10.00 0.66
N ALA A 498 19.80 9.22 -0.37
CA ALA A 498 18.71 8.24 -0.32
C ALA A 498 18.94 7.18 0.78
N VAL A 499 20.13 6.57 0.84
CA VAL A 499 20.49 5.60 1.90
C VAL A 499 20.42 6.24 3.29
N LYS A 500 21.05 7.41 3.46
CA LYS A 500 21.08 8.16 4.73
C LYS A 500 19.68 8.49 5.24
N ARG A 501 18.73 8.69 4.33
CA ARG A 501 17.36 9.09 4.65
C ARG A 501 16.35 7.94 4.59
N THR A 502 16.78 6.71 4.27
CA THR A 502 15.90 5.55 3.99
C THR A 502 14.82 5.88 2.96
N HIS A 503 15.27 6.36 1.80
CA HIS A 503 14.41 6.56 0.64
C HIS A 503 15.05 5.93 -0.59
N THR A 504 14.34 6.02 -1.71
CA THR A 504 14.80 5.59 -3.03
C THR A 504 15.34 6.76 -3.87
N SER A 505 16.46 6.52 -4.54
CA SER A 505 16.98 7.35 -5.64
C SER A 505 16.70 6.69 -6.99
N TRP A 506 16.73 7.48 -8.06
CA TRP A 506 16.65 6.91 -9.41
C TRP A 506 17.79 5.92 -9.70
N GLY A 507 19.03 6.22 -9.30
CA GLY A 507 20.20 5.35 -9.54
C GLY A 507 19.97 3.92 -9.03
N HIS A 508 19.45 3.81 -7.80
CA HIS A 508 19.07 2.53 -7.20
C HIS A 508 17.88 1.84 -7.91
N LEU A 509 16.86 2.60 -8.29
CA LEU A 509 15.61 2.07 -8.84
C LEU A 509 15.74 1.63 -10.30
N ARG A 510 16.58 2.33 -11.08
CA ARG A 510 16.72 2.20 -12.53
C ARG A 510 16.90 0.75 -12.98
N LYS A 511 17.73 -0.04 -12.30
CA LYS A 511 17.98 -1.45 -12.70
C LYS A 511 16.71 -2.31 -12.68
N TYR A 512 15.79 -2.05 -11.76
CA TYR A 512 14.53 -2.79 -11.67
C TYR A 512 13.54 -2.30 -12.73
N VAL A 513 13.51 -1.00 -13.00
CA VAL A 513 12.68 -0.42 -14.07
C VAL A 513 13.08 -0.98 -15.43
N LEU A 514 14.37 -1.00 -15.73
CA LEU A 514 14.89 -1.52 -17.00
C LEU A 514 14.76 -3.05 -17.10
N GLY A 515 14.87 -3.75 -15.96
CA GLY A 515 14.75 -5.21 -15.91
C GLY A 515 13.32 -5.75 -16.02
N HIS A 516 12.31 -4.89 -15.87
CA HIS A 516 10.89 -5.25 -15.85
C HIS A 516 10.05 -4.37 -16.80
N PRO A 517 10.30 -4.43 -18.12
CA PRO A 517 9.58 -3.62 -19.11
C PRO A 517 8.06 -3.90 -19.16
N GLU A 518 7.62 -5.05 -18.68
CA GLU A 518 6.21 -5.44 -18.55
C GLU A 518 5.47 -4.67 -17.43
N CYS A 519 6.20 -4.16 -16.44
CA CYS A 519 5.64 -3.38 -15.33
C CYS A 519 5.74 -1.89 -15.65
N THR A 520 4.64 -1.15 -15.44
CA THR A 520 4.67 0.32 -15.47
C THR A 520 5.01 0.87 -14.09
N PHE A 521 6.12 1.59 -13.98
CA PHE A 521 6.55 2.26 -12.76
C PHE A 521 6.01 3.69 -12.73
N VAL A 522 5.11 3.97 -11.79
CA VAL A 522 4.60 5.31 -11.53
C VAL A 522 5.44 5.91 -10.40
N LEU A 523 6.33 6.84 -10.77
CA LEU A 523 7.26 7.48 -9.85
C LEU A 523 6.60 8.68 -9.20
N VAL A 524 6.64 8.70 -7.87
CA VAL A 524 5.96 9.69 -7.02
C VAL A 524 6.90 10.17 -5.90
N HIS A 525 6.39 11.02 -5.01
CA HIS A 525 7.09 11.45 -3.79
C HIS A 525 8.49 12.06 -4.03
N PHE A 526 8.61 12.83 -5.12
CA PHE A 526 9.85 13.56 -5.40
C PHE A 526 10.15 14.60 -4.30
N SER A 527 11.43 14.80 -4.00
CA SER A 527 11.84 15.84 -3.06
C SER A 527 11.45 17.24 -3.56
N ARG A 528 10.98 18.10 -2.65
CA ARG A 528 10.65 19.51 -2.93
C ARG A 528 11.83 20.35 -3.44
N ARG A 529 13.06 19.84 -3.35
CA ARG A 529 14.26 20.52 -3.89
C ARG A 529 14.27 20.64 -5.41
N TYR A 530 13.57 19.76 -6.13
CA TYR A 530 13.57 19.74 -7.59
C TYR A 530 12.35 20.45 -8.11
N LYS A 531 12.46 21.30 -9.13
CA LYS A 531 11.27 21.76 -9.87
C LYS A 531 10.79 20.64 -10.79
N ASP A 532 9.51 20.64 -11.14
CA ASP A 532 8.96 19.62 -12.01
C ASP A 532 9.63 19.60 -13.39
N GLU A 533 10.00 20.76 -13.93
CA GLU A 533 10.74 20.86 -15.19
C GLU A 533 12.10 20.16 -15.08
N GLN A 534 12.80 20.32 -13.95
CA GLN A 534 14.08 19.65 -13.72
C GLN A 534 13.92 18.13 -13.61
N ILE A 535 12.83 17.66 -13.00
CA ILE A 535 12.51 16.23 -12.95
C ILE A 535 12.24 15.71 -14.37
N LYS A 536 11.39 16.38 -15.15
CA LYS A 536 11.09 16.01 -16.53
C LYS A 536 12.35 15.96 -17.39
N GLU A 537 13.15 17.02 -17.40
CA GLU A 537 14.40 17.11 -18.17
C GLU A 537 15.39 16.00 -17.78
N TYR A 538 15.50 15.70 -16.48
CA TYR A 538 16.33 14.62 -15.99
C TYR A 538 15.91 13.27 -16.57
N PHE A 539 14.61 12.95 -16.50
CA PHE A 539 14.11 11.68 -17.02
C PHE A 539 14.15 11.58 -18.54
N VAL A 540 13.97 12.69 -19.28
CA VAL A 540 14.19 12.71 -20.74
C VAL A 540 15.63 12.34 -21.08
N LYS A 541 16.62 12.88 -20.33
CA LYS A 541 18.04 12.53 -20.53
C LYS A 541 18.32 11.07 -20.18
N GLU A 542 17.79 10.57 -19.07
CA GLU A 542 17.94 9.15 -18.69
C GLU A 542 17.27 8.23 -19.73
N GLN A 543 16.13 8.62 -20.30
CA GLN A 543 15.45 7.87 -21.35
C GLN A 543 16.33 7.71 -22.59
N MET A 544 16.96 8.81 -23.04
CA MET A 544 17.91 8.79 -24.17
C MET A 544 19.17 7.96 -23.87
N LYS A 545 19.68 8.04 -22.64
CA LYS A 545 20.88 7.32 -22.20
C LYS A 545 20.71 5.80 -22.20
N TRP A 546 19.51 5.30 -21.87
CA TRP A 546 19.25 3.88 -21.63
C TRP A 546 18.32 3.23 -22.66
N ASN A 547 18.45 3.60 -23.94
CA ASN A 547 17.73 2.99 -25.05
C ASN A 547 16.19 3.07 -24.93
N TYR A 548 15.68 4.24 -24.53
CA TYR A 548 14.27 4.60 -24.56
C TYR A 548 13.34 3.69 -23.75
N PHE A 549 13.47 3.68 -22.42
CA PHE A 549 12.44 3.05 -21.58
C PHE A 549 11.07 3.71 -21.81
N THR A 550 10.02 2.90 -21.88
CA THR A 550 8.63 3.35 -22.09
C THR A 550 7.74 3.04 -20.90
N ASN A 551 8.26 2.34 -19.90
CA ASN A 551 7.51 1.80 -18.77
C ASN A 551 7.58 2.70 -17.52
N VAL A 552 7.81 4.01 -17.69
CA VAL A 552 7.86 4.99 -16.60
C VAL A 552 6.78 6.05 -16.77
N VAL A 553 6.12 6.37 -15.66
CA VAL A 553 5.18 7.49 -15.54
C VAL A 553 5.64 8.38 -14.40
N LEU A 554 5.78 9.68 -14.64
CA LEU A 554 6.09 10.66 -13.60
C LEU A 554 4.80 11.30 -13.11
N TRP A 555 4.54 11.25 -11.80
CA TRP A 555 3.45 11.99 -11.19
C TRP A 555 3.97 13.32 -10.64
N LEU A 556 3.74 14.40 -11.40
CA LEU A 556 4.26 15.73 -11.06
C LEU A 556 3.11 16.70 -10.80
N ASP A 557 3.40 17.80 -10.11
CA ASP A 557 2.41 18.84 -9.85
C ASP A 557 1.92 19.51 -11.13
N SER A 558 2.83 19.74 -12.07
CA SER A 558 2.59 20.30 -13.40
C SER A 558 1.89 19.35 -14.36
N GLY A 559 1.70 18.07 -14.02
CA GLY A 559 1.06 17.09 -14.90
C GLY A 559 1.67 15.69 -14.83
N ILE A 560 0.94 14.72 -15.35
CA ILE A 560 1.43 13.36 -15.52
C ILE A 560 2.24 13.28 -16.82
N VAL A 561 3.46 12.72 -16.74
CA VAL A 561 4.30 12.45 -17.92
C VAL A 561 4.40 10.95 -18.11
N ASP A 562 3.78 10.43 -19.17
CA ASP A 562 3.78 9.00 -19.51
C ASP A 562 4.73 8.73 -20.69
N PHE A 563 5.88 8.11 -20.42
CA PHE A 563 6.89 7.83 -21.44
C PHE A 563 6.51 6.74 -22.45
N ALA A 564 5.42 5.98 -22.21
CA ALA A 564 4.87 5.09 -23.23
C ALA A 564 4.13 5.86 -24.33
N ALA A 565 3.48 6.97 -23.96
CA ALA A 565 2.66 7.75 -24.88
C ALA A 565 3.51 8.59 -25.84
N THR A 566 4.75 8.90 -25.47
CA THR A 566 5.69 9.73 -26.26
C THR A 566 6.53 8.93 -27.26
N ALA A 567 6.46 7.61 -27.24
CA ALA A 567 7.22 6.74 -28.13
C ALA A 567 6.56 6.52 -29.51
N ASN A 568 5.34 7.03 -29.68
CA ASN A 568 4.59 7.08 -30.94
C ASN A 568 4.56 8.53 -31.45
#